data_AF-A0A643BN56-F1
#
_entry.id   AF-A0A643BN56-F1
#
_cell.length_a   1.000
_cell.length_b   1.000
_cell.length_c   1.000
_cell.angle_alpha   90.00
_cell.angle_beta   90.00
_cell.angle_gamma   90.00
#
_symmetry.space_group_name_H-M   'P 1'
#
loop_
_entity.id
_entity.type
_entity.pdbx_description
1 polymer ?
#
loop_
_entity_poly.entity_id
_entity_poly.type
_entity_poly.pdbx_seq_one_letter_code
_entity_poly.pdbx_strand_id
1 'polypeptide(L)'
;YENHKRESLNQQDIDCTTDVEDTREAEEELTKEVKYLTTTGISQWQKETPKLIPLNEDVLVTLGKEEFQNLRHDLEMVLSRIIHINRLFGIPHDPYVKISDYFWPPYNELLLLKGIALRHLEDSIQIRLEFFYE
;
A
#
# COMPACT_ATOMS: atom_id res chain seq x y z
N TYR A 1 42.75 39.87 -26.73
CA TYR A 1 43.10 40.09 -25.32
C TYR A 1 41.89 39.67 -24.50
N GLU A 2 41.66 38.36 -24.41
CA GLU A 2 42.13 37.50 -23.29
C GLU A 2 41.24 37.74 -22.06
N ASN A 3 40.19 36.92 -21.88
CA ASN A 3 40.22 35.75 -20.99
C ASN A 3 40.90 36.04 -19.65
N HIS A 4 40.15 36.45 -18.62
CA HIS A 4 40.31 36.02 -17.21
C HIS A 4 39.30 36.76 -16.31
N LYS A 5 38.05 36.30 -16.29
CA LYS A 5 37.21 36.37 -15.07
C LYS A 5 36.03 35.40 -15.16
N ARG A 6 36.34 34.11 -15.35
CA ARG A 6 35.47 33.04 -14.84
C ARG A 6 35.88 32.82 -13.38
N GLU A 7 35.48 33.75 -12.53
CA GLU A 7 35.52 33.54 -11.09
C GLU A 7 34.14 33.10 -10.64
N SER A 8 34.09 31.80 -10.39
CA SER A 8 33.43 31.22 -9.22
C SER A 8 31.91 31.17 -9.25
N LEU A 9 31.42 29.95 -9.52
CA LEU A 9 30.16 29.43 -9.00
C LEU A 9 29.91 29.99 -7.60
N ASN A 10 28.93 30.88 -7.47
CA ASN A 10 28.28 31.07 -6.18
C ASN A 10 27.11 30.08 -6.14
N GLN A 11 27.47 28.79 -6.06
CA GLN A 11 26.57 27.80 -5.50
C GLN A 11 26.55 28.16 -4.02
N GLN A 12 25.57 28.97 -3.60
CA GLN A 12 25.20 29.00 -2.20
C GLN A 12 24.83 27.58 -1.85
N ASP A 13 25.72 26.92 -1.11
CA ASP A 13 25.41 25.74 -0.34
C ASP A 13 24.23 26.11 0.55
N ILE A 14 23.03 25.80 0.07
CA ILE A 14 21.89 25.59 0.96
C ILE A 14 22.23 24.28 1.65
N ASP A 15 23.05 24.42 2.69
CA ASP A 15 23.26 23.41 3.70
C ASP A 15 21.94 23.28 4.46
N CYS A 16 21.00 22.58 3.82
CA CYS A 16 19.90 21.95 4.51
C CYS A 16 20.34 20.51 4.78
N THR A 17 21.41 20.34 5.55
CA THR A 17 21.48 19.20 6.47
C THR A 17 20.40 19.46 7.53
N THR A 18 19.13 19.27 7.16
CA THR A 18 18.19 18.78 8.16
C THR A 18 18.79 17.45 8.59
N ASP A 19 19.26 17.39 9.82
CA ASP A 19 20.23 16.41 10.28
C ASP A 19 19.89 15.00 9.77
N VAL A 20 20.80 14.43 8.97
CA VAL A 20 20.67 13.04 8.47
C VAL A 20 20.54 12.07 9.66
N GLU A 21 21.01 12.49 10.83
CA GLU A 21 20.85 11.79 12.10
C GLU A 21 19.44 11.90 12.68
N ASP A 22 18.77 13.06 12.62
CA ASP A 22 17.37 13.24 13.06
C ASP A 22 16.41 12.42 12.18
N THR A 23 16.65 12.38 10.87
CA THR A 23 15.85 11.58 9.94
C THR A 23 16.04 10.08 10.14
N ARG A 24 17.28 9.62 10.39
CA ARG A 24 17.57 8.22 10.72
C ARG A 24 16.99 7.80 12.07
N GLU A 25 17.04 8.68 13.08
CA GLU A 25 16.49 8.41 14.41
C GLU A 25 14.95 8.29 14.35
N ALA A 26 14.29 9.14 13.57
CA ALA A 26 12.86 9.03 13.30
C ALA A 26 12.49 7.73 12.54
N GLU A 27 13.32 7.29 11.58
CA GLU A 27 13.13 6.00 10.89
C GLU A 27 13.34 4.81 11.83
N GLU A 28 14.33 4.86 12.71
CA GLU A 28 14.57 3.83 13.74
C GLU A 28 13.42 3.75 14.75
N GLU A 29 12.84 4.89 15.14
CA GLU A 29 11.67 4.93 16.01
C GLU A 29 10.42 4.36 15.30
N LEU A 30 10.20 4.74 14.04
CA LEU A 30 9.10 4.22 13.23
C LEU A 30 9.22 2.71 13.00
N THR A 31 10.42 2.21 12.68
CA THR A 31 10.65 0.76 12.48
C THR A 31 10.46 -0.02 13.77
N LYS A 32 10.83 0.54 14.93
CA LYS A 32 10.56 -0.05 16.23
C LYS A 32 9.07 -0.13 16.52
N GLU A 33 8.31 0.92 16.22
CA GLU A 33 6.86 0.95 16.42
C GLU A 33 6.16 -0.05 15.49
N VAL A 34 6.49 -0.04 14.19
CA VAL A 34 5.98 -1.02 13.22
C VAL A 34 6.29 -2.44 13.66
N LYS A 35 7.51 -2.70 14.13
CA LYS A 35 7.90 -4.02 14.63
C LYS A 35 7.13 -4.41 15.89
N TYR A 36 6.92 -3.48 16.82
CA TYR A 36 6.11 -3.73 18.02
C TYR A 36 4.66 -4.05 17.66
N LEU A 37 4.02 -3.25 16.82
CA LEU A 37 2.64 -3.47 16.36
C LEU A 37 2.50 -4.77 15.56
N THR A 38 3.49 -5.10 14.73
CA THR A 38 3.50 -6.34 13.94
C THR A 38 3.69 -7.56 14.84
N THR A 39 4.64 -7.52 15.78
CA THR A 39 4.93 -8.65 16.69
C THR A 39 3.81 -8.88 17.70
N THR A 40 3.21 -7.81 18.24
CA THR A 40 2.02 -7.90 19.08
C THR A 40 0.84 -8.44 18.29
N GLY A 41 0.65 -7.94 17.06
CA GLY A 41 -0.30 -8.44 16.09
C GLY A 41 -0.18 -9.94 15.84
N ILE A 42 1.01 -10.42 15.48
CA ILE A 42 1.25 -11.85 15.26
C ILE A 42 1.03 -12.66 16.55
N SER A 43 1.49 -12.15 17.69
CA SER A 43 1.34 -12.83 18.98
C SER A 43 -0.12 -12.95 19.44
N GLN A 44 -0.98 -11.97 19.12
CA GLN A 44 -2.42 -12.07 19.40
C GLN A 44 -3.08 -13.12 18.50
N TRP A 45 -2.78 -13.13 17.19
CA TRP A 45 -3.32 -14.12 16.25
C TRP A 45 -2.90 -15.55 16.60
N GLN A 46 -1.71 -15.73 17.18
CA GLN A 46 -1.24 -17.02 17.68
C GLN A 46 -1.94 -17.49 18.97
N LYS A 47 -2.46 -16.55 19.78
CA LYS A 47 -3.19 -16.85 21.03
C LYS A 47 -4.69 -17.05 20.81
N GLU A 48 -5.25 -16.43 19.78
CA GLU A 48 -6.63 -16.67 19.34
C GLU A 48 -6.80 -18.13 18.96
N THR A 49 -7.60 -18.87 19.74
CA THR A 49 -7.95 -20.24 19.38
C THR A 49 -8.92 -20.19 18.20
N PRO A 50 -8.66 -20.91 17.10
CA PRO A 50 -9.58 -20.94 15.97
C PRO A 50 -10.95 -21.38 16.46
N LYS A 51 -11.98 -20.59 16.16
CA LYS A 51 -13.37 -21.01 16.44
C LYS A 51 -13.63 -22.27 15.63
N LEU A 52 -13.78 -23.40 16.33
CA LEU A 52 -14.09 -24.67 15.70
C LEU A 52 -15.48 -24.58 15.10
N ILE A 53 -15.54 -24.60 13.77
CA ILE A 53 -16.79 -24.55 13.03
C ILE A 53 -17.28 -25.99 12.91
N PRO A 54 -18.55 -26.28 13.25
CA PRO A 54 -19.13 -27.59 13.05
C PRO A 54 -19.00 -28.00 11.57
N LEU A 55 -18.37 -29.15 11.30
CA LEU A 55 -18.15 -29.70 9.96
C LEU A 55 -19.43 -30.23 9.29
N ASN A 56 -20.60 -29.75 9.70
CA ASN A 56 -21.83 -30.15 9.03
C ASN A 56 -21.91 -29.43 7.68
N GLU A 57 -22.37 -30.16 6.65
CA GLU A 57 -22.37 -29.69 5.27
C GLU A 57 -23.17 -28.40 5.11
N ASP A 58 -24.33 -28.29 5.76
CA ASP A 58 -25.21 -27.12 5.67
C ASP A 58 -24.56 -25.85 6.26
N VAL A 59 -23.87 -25.96 7.40
CA VAL A 59 -23.14 -24.84 8.04
C VAL A 59 -21.91 -24.49 7.22
N LEU A 60 -21.16 -25.45 6.69
CA LEU A 60 -20.03 -25.17 5.81
C LEU A 60 -20.46 -24.48 4.51
N VAL A 61 -21.56 -24.93 3.90
CA VAL A 61 -22.12 -24.32 2.68
C VAL A 61 -22.67 -22.93 2.98
N THR A 62 -23.37 -22.75 4.10
CA THR A 62 -23.94 -21.45 4.48
C THR A 62 -22.85 -20.45 4.82
N LEU A 63 -21.89 -20.84 5.66
CA LEU A 63 -20.74 -20.00 6.01
C LEU A 63 -19.89 -19.69 4.79
N GLY A 64 -19.58 -20.68 3.96
CA GLY A 64 -18.84 -20.46 2.72
C GLY A 64 -19.54 -19.44 1.83
N LYS A 65 -20.86 -19.57 1.64
CA LYS A 65 -21.65 -18.56 0.90
C LYS A 65 -21.55 -17.19 1.54
N GLU A 66 -21.71 -17.07 2.86
CA GLU A 66 -21.62 -15.79 3.58
C GLU A 66 -20.25 -15.12 3.41
N GLU A 67 -19.16 -15.86 3.61
CA GLU A 67 -17.79 -15.35 3.44
C GLU A 67 -17.54 -14.90 1.99
N PHE A 68 -17.99 -15.67 0.99
CA PHE A 68 -17.92 -15.27 -0.42
C PHE A 68 -18.74 -14.03 -0.73
N GLN A 69 -19.90 -13.86 -0.08
CA GLN A 69 -20.75 -12.68 -0.23
C GLN A 69 -20.09 -11.44 0.37
N ASN A 70 -19.51 -11.57 1.57
CA ASN A 70 -18.76 -10.51 2.23
C ASN A 70 -17.57 -10.09 1.39
N LEU A 71 -16.79 -11.07 0.90
CA LEU A 71 -15.67 -10.82 0.01
C LEU A 71 -16.08 -10.07 -1.26
N ARG A 72 -17.19 -10.49 -1.88
CA ARG A 72 -17.73 -9.82 -3.07
C ARG A 72 -18.10 -8.37 -2.76
N HIS A 73 -18.77 -8.12 -1.65
CA HIS A 73 -19.16 -6.78 -1.24
C HIS A 73 -17.94 -5.88 -0.98
N ASP A 74 -16.93 -6.41 -0.29
CA ASP A 74 -15.67 -5.70 -0.03
C ASP A 74 -14.95 -5.34 -1.34
N LEU A 75 -14.87 -6.28 -2.28
CA LEU A 75 -14.28 -6.03 -3.60
C LEU A 75 -15.06 -4.99 -4.40
N GLU A 76 -16.39 -5.05 -4.39
CA GLU A 76 -17.25 -4.05 -5.02
C GLU A 76 -17.03 -2.65 -4.42
N MET A 77 -16.84 -2.56 -3.10
CA MET A 77 -16.52 -1.32 -2.41
C MET A 77 -15.17 -0.75 -2.85
N VAL A 78 -14.13 -1.58 -2.89
CA VAL A 78 -12.78 -1.19 -3.33
C VAL A 78 -12.79 -0.74 -4.79
N LEU A 79 -13.43 -1.50 -5.69
CA LEU A 79 -13.57 -1.15 -7.10
C LEU A 79 -14.31 0.17 -7.27
N SER A 80 -15.43 0.37 -6.56
CA SER A 80 -16.19 1.61 -6.60
C SER A 80 -15.35 2.80 -6.15
N ARG A 81 -14.50 2.61 -5.13
CA ARG A 81 -13.59 3.65 -4.65
C ARG A 81 -12.49 3.97 -5.66
N ILE A 82 -11.89 2.96 -6.29
CA ILE A 82 -10.88 3.15 -7.34
C ILE A 82 -11.49 3.87 -8.55
N ILE A 83 -12.69 3.46 -8.99
CA ILE A 83 -13.39 4.15 -10.09
C ILE A 83 -13.69 5.61 -9.71
N HIS A 84 -14.11 5.86 -8.46
CA HIS A 84 -14.34 7.22 -7.97
C HIS A 84 -13.06 8.06 -7.99
N ILE A 85 -11.95 7.50 -7.52
CA ILE A 85 -10.62 8.11 -7.58
C ILE A 85 -10.27 8.43 -9.04
N ASN A 86 -10.37 7.46 -9.95
CA ASN A 86 -10.07 7.65 -11.37
C ASN A 86 -10.93 8.77 -12.00
N ARG A 87 -12.21 8.86 -11.61
CA ARG A 87 -13.12 9.93 -12.06
C ARG A 87 -12.86 11.29 -11.42
N LEU A 88 -12.56 11.32 -10.13
CA LEU A 88 -12.29 12.55 -9.35
C LEU A 88 -10.96 13.18 -9.75
N PHE A 89 -9.96 12.35 -10.03
CA PHE A 89 -8.66 12.84 -10.44
C PHE A 89 -8.68 13.35 -11.87
N GLY A 90 -9.35 12.71 -12.83
CA GLY A 90 -9.32 13.19 -14.22
C GLY A 90 -7.88 13.46 -14.71
N ILE A 91 -6.89 12.73 -14.16
CA ILE A 91 -5.47 12.91 -14.44
C ILE A 91 -5.13 11.90 -15.55
N PRO A 92 -4.91 12.33 -16.80
CA PRO A 92 -4.70 11.41 -17.91
C PRO A 92 -3.33 10.71 -17.91
N HIS A 93 -2.42 11.01 -16.98
CA HIS A 93 -1.02 10.57 -17.09
C HIS A 93 -0.42 9.85 -15.88
N ASP A 94 -1.10 9.77 -14.73
CA ASP A 94 -0.59 8.98 -13.59
C ASP A 94 -1.61 7.90 -13.18
N PRO A 95 -1.43 6.65 -13.64
CA PRO A 95 -2.37 5.55 -13.39
C PRO A 95 -2.20 4.91 -11.99
N TYR A 96 -1.27 5.39 -11.17
CA TYR A 96 -0.92 4.75 -9.91
C TYR A 96 -1.66 5.35 -8.71
N VAL A 97 -2.11 4.48 -7.82
CA VAL A 97 -2.80 4.80 -6.58
C VAL A 97 -1.96 4.30 -5.41
N LYS A 98 -1.79 5.13 -4.38
CA LYS A 98 -1.09 4.75 -3.15
C LYS A 98 -1.93 3.74 -2.35
N ILE A 99 -1.33 2.60 -2.05
CA ILE A 99 -1.76 1.66 -1.04
C ILE A 99 -1.66 2.40 0.30
N SER A 100 -2.83 2.78 0.81
CA SER A 100 -2.95 3.39 2.12
C SER A 100 -3.19 2.29 3.14
N ASP A 101 -2.55 2.39 4.31
CA ASP A 101 -2.67 1.42 5.41
C ASP A 101 -4.11 1.29 5.95
N TYR A 102 -4.98 2.25 5.59
CA TYR A 102 -6.42 2.19 5.85
C TYR A 102 -7.14 1.10 5.03
N PHE A 103 -6.52 0.61 3.95
CA PHE A 103 -7.04 -0.47 3.11
C PHE A 103 -6.28 -1.76 3.37
N TRP A 104 -6.99 -2.77 3.85
CA TRP A 104 -6.48 -4.04 4.33
C TRP A 104 -5.44 -4.70 3.36
N PRO A 105 -4.25 -5.09 3.86
CA PRO A 105 -3.19 -5.74 3.06
C PRO A 105 -3.61 -6.95 2.21
N PRO A 106 -4.48 -7.90 2.66
CA PRO A 106 -4.76 -9.11 1.89
C PRO A 106 -5.43 -8.86 0.53
N TYR A 107 -6.20 -7.78 0.38
CA TYR A 107 -6.91 -7.50 -0.87
C TYR A 107 -5.98 -6.91 -1.94
N ASN A 108 -5.04 -6.05 -1.54
CA ASN A 108 -4.05 -5.50 -2.46
C ASN A 108 -3.15 -6.62 -3.02
N GLU A 109 -2.71 -7.54 -2.16
CA GLU A 109 -1.93 -8.71 -2.60
C GLU A 109 -2.75 -9.64 -3.50
N LEU A 110 -4.05 -9.81 -3.27
CA LEU A 110 -4.90 -10.62 -4.14
C LEU A 110 -5.01 -10.01 -5.55
N LEU A 111 -5.18 -8.69 -5.67
CA LEU A 111 -5.22 -8.00 -6.96
C LEU A 111 -3.90 -8.15 -7.72
N LEU A 112 -2.77 -8.05 -7.02
CA LEU A 112 -1.44 -8.28 -7.58
C LEU A 112 -1.22 -9.74 -7.99
N LEU A 113 -1.58 -10.69 -7.13
CA LEU A 113 -1.44 -12.13 -7.37
C LEU A 113 -2.26 -12.60 -8.56
N LYS A 114 -3.44 -11.99 -8.79
CA LYS A 114 -4.31 -12.32 -9.92
C LYS A 114 -3.96 -11.58 -11.20
N GLY A 115 -2.94 -10.71 -11.21
CA GLY A 115 -2.57 -9.92 -12.38
C GLY A 115 -3.65 -8.91 -12.78
N ILE A 116 -4.46 -8.46 -11.81
CA ILE A 116 -5.48 -7.43 -12.03
C ILE A 116 -4.88 -6.05 -11.72
N ALA A 117 -3.85 -6.01 -10.88
CA ALA A 117 -3.07 -4.83 -10.56
C ALA A 117 -1.57 -5.10 -10.73
N LEU A 118 -0.82 -4.02 -10.95
CA LEU A 118 0.64 -4.01 -11.06
C LEU A 118 1.21 -2.99 -10.08
N ARG A 119 2.30 -3.35 -9.37
CA ARG A 119 3.05 -2.38 -8.56
C ARG A 119 3.82 -1.41 -9.44
N HIS A 120 4.07 -0.21 -8.91
CA HIS A 120 5.05 0.72 -9.46
C HIS A 120 6.46 0.15 -9.27
N LEU A 121 7.35 0.40 -10.22
CA LEU A 121 8.72 -0.15 -10.21
C LEU A 121 9.60 0.57 -9.18
N GLU A 122 9.53 1.90 -9.11
CA GLU A 122 10.26 2.68 -8.11
C GLU A 122 9.54 2.86 -6.76
N ASP A 123 8.23 2.60 -6.66
CA ASP A 123 7.44 2.91 -5.45
C ASP A 123 6.52 1.75 -5.08
N SER A 124 6.97 0.87 -4.18
CA SER A 124 6.26 -0.36 -3.83
C SER A 124 4.91 -0.12 -3.13
N ILE A 125 4.67 1.08 -2.60
CA ILE A 125 3.38 1.47 -2.02
C ILE A 125 2.39 1.97 -3.06
N GLN A 126 2.75 1.98 -4.34
CA GLN A 126 1.85 2.38 -5.42
C GLN A 126 1.45 1.20 -6.30
N ILE A 127 0.16 1.10 -6.62
CA ILE A 127 -0.40 0.11 -7.56
C ILE A 127 -1.27 0.78 -8.62
N ARG A 128 -1.24 0.25 -9.82
CA ARG A 128 -2.20 0.60 -10.88
C ARG A 128 -2.99 -0.65 -11.28
N LEU A 129 -4.22 -0.46 -11.74
CA LEU A 129 -4.96 -1.56 -12.36
C LEU A 129 -4.39 -1.85 -13.76
N GLU A 130 -4.35 -3.12 -14.13
CA GLU A 130 -4.05 -3.53 -15.49
C GLU A 130 -5.29 -3.26 -16.36
N PHE A 131 -5.11 -2.53 -17.46
CA PHE A 131 -6.21 -2.20 -18.34
C PHE A 131 -6.61 -3.42 -19.16
N PHE A 132 -7.84 -3.90 -19.01
CA PHE A 132 -8.44 -4.88 -19.92
C PHE A 132 -8.90 -4.14 -21.19
N TYR A 133 -7.99 -3.94 -22.14
CA TYR A 133 -8.39 -3.58 -23.50
C TYR A 133 -8.65 -4.87 -24.29
N GLU A 134 -9.89 -5.04 -24.73
CA GLU A 134 -10.30 -6.04 -25.74
C GLU A 134 -10.26 -5.41 -27.14
#